data_AF-A0A4R4X711-F1
#
_entry.id   AF-A0A4R4X711-F1
#
_cell.length_a   1.000
_cell.length_b   1.000
_cell.length_c   1.000
_cell.angle_alpha   90.00
_cell.angle_beta   90.00
_cell.angle_gamma   90.00
#
_symmetry.space_group_name_H-M   'P 1'
#
loop_
_entity.id
_entity.type
_entity.pdbx_description
1 polymer ?
#
loop_
_entity_poly.entity_id
_entity_poly.type
_entity_poly.pdbx_seq_one_letter_code
_entity_poly.pdbx_strand_id
1 'polypeptide(L)'
;MAATAAGMLALTATLSPAAALAAPPSPSSVLVCLPDAPACQEVRGAPGDFRFWFRINNAPAPIGLTFTVNGTPASGSVTTQVVGEAIEGEFRPLTPLVSGDEACFSYAGGSGEHCAVAP
;
A
#
# COMPACT_ATOMS: atom_id res chain seq x y z
N MET A 1 63.31 -44.38 -12.41
CA MET A 1 62.11 -43.64 -11.97
C MET A 1 62.23 -42.24 -12.55
N ALA A 2 61.36 -41.90 -13.50
CA ALA A 2 61.54 -40.77 -14.40
C ALA A 2 60.71 -39.54 -13.97
N ALA A 3 61.40 -38.39 -14.01
CA ALA A 3 60.97 -37.01 -14.31
C ALA A 3 59.68 -36.43 -13.68
N THR A 4 59.88 -35.49 -12.75
CA THR A 4 58.92 -34.46 -12.34
C THR A 4 58.85 -33.33 -13.37
N ALA A 5 57.67 -33.15 -13.97
CA ALA A 5 57.38 -32.05 -14.90
C ALA A 5 56.52 -30.97 -14.24
N ALA A 6 56.87 -29.71 -14.54
CA ALA A 6 56.26 -28.48 -14.06
C ALA A 6 54.82 -28.26 -14.54
N GLY A 7 54.03 -27.49 -13.79
CA GLY A 7 52.65 -27.13 -14.16
C GLY A 7 52.20 -25.78 -13.58
N MET A 8 52.40 -24.74 -14.39
CA MET A 8 51.80 -23.39 -14.45
C MET A 8 50.75 -22.94 -13.41
N LEU A 9 51.03 -21.78 -12.80
CA LEU A 9 50.06 -20.91 -12.13
C LEU A 9 49.17 -20.22 -13.17
N ALA A 10 47.87 -20.52 -13.17
CA ALA A 10 46.87 -19.81 -13.96
C ALA A 10 46.16 -18.77 -13.07
N LEU A 11 46.38 -17.48 -13.33
CA LEU A 11 45.60 -16.38 -12.76
C LEU A 11 44.22 -16.37 -13.42
N THR A 12 43.18 -16.75 -12.68
CA THR A 12 41.80 -16.61 -13.10
C THR A 12 41.29 -15.22 -12.71
N ALA A 13 41.28 -14.30 -13.68
CA ALA A 13 40.58 -13.03 -13.58
C ALA A 13 39.07 -13.25 -13.79
N THR A 14 38.30 -13.31 -12.70
CA THR A 14 36.84 -13.31 -12.76
C THR A 14 36.32 -11.88 -12.59
N LEU A 15 35.85 -11.30 -13.69
CA LEU A 15 35.10 -10.05 -13.72
C LEU A 15 33.81 -10.21 -12.91
N SER A 16 33.68 -9.46 -11.80
CA SER A 16 32.41 -9.31 -11.08
C SER A 16 31.45 -8.41 -11.86
N PRO A 17 30.20 -8.85 -12.12
CA PRO A 17 29.20 -7.97 -12.71
C PRO A 17 28.76 -6.92 -11.68
N ALA A 18 28.85 -5.64 -12.06
CA ALA A 18 28.28 -4.53 -11.34
C ALA A 18 26.76 -4.74 -11.21
N ALA A 19 26.27 -4.84 -9.97
CA ALA A 19 24.86 -4.88 -9.69
C ALA A 19 24.23 -3.56 -10.15
N ALA A 20 23.48 -3.61 -11.25
CA ALA A 20 22.60 -2.52 -11.64
C ALA A 20 21.57 -2.35 -10.51
N LEU A 21 21.70 -1.27 -9.74
CA LEU A 21 20.69 -0.80 -8.80
C LEU A 21 19.42 -0.50 -9.61
N ALA A 22 18.52 -1.47 -9.69
CA ALA A 22 17.14 -1.23 -10.07
C ALA A 22 16.51 -0.41 -8.94
N ALA A 23 16.44 0.91 -9.12
CA ALA A 23 15.63 1.75 -8.27
C ALA A 23 14.17 1.27 -8.39
N PRO A 24 13.50 0.86 -7.30
CA PRO A 24 12.08 0.55 -7.36
C PRO A 24 11.31 1.82 -7.76
N PRO A 25 10.21 1.68 -8.53
CA PRO A 25 9.42 2.81 -8.99
C PRO A 25 8.93 3.61 -7.79
N SER A 26 9.13 4.93 -7.82
CA SER A 26 8.48 5.83 -6.86
C SER A 26 6.97 5.67 -7.00
N PRO A 27 6.23 5.28 -5.94
CA PRO A 27 4.78 5.20 -6.03
C PRO A 27 4.24 6.63 -6.15
N SER A 28 3.77 6.98 -7.35
CA SER A 28 2.93 8.15 -7.56
C SER A 28 1.65 7.98 -6.74
N SER A 29 1.63 8.62 -5.57
CA SER A 29 0.54 8.60 -4.58
C SER A 29 -0.58 9.56 -4.99
N VAL A 30 -1.16 9.31 -6.16
CA VAL A 30 -2.42 9.94 -6.58
C VAL A 30 -3.49 8.87 -6.42
N LEU A 31 -4.51 9.12 -5.58
CA LEU A 31 -5.72 8.28 -5.53
C LEU A 31 -6.38 8.39 -6.91
N VAL A 32 -5.99 7.53 -7.83
CA VAL A 32 -6.73 7.37 -9.08
C VAL A 32 -7.74 6.29 -8.80
N CYS A 33 -8.91 6.72 -8.33
CA CYS A 33 -10.09 5.89 -8.44
C CYS A 33 -10.22 5.44 -9.90
N LEU A 34 -10.17 4.14 -10.16
CA LEU A 34 -10.58 3.65 -11.47
C LEU A 34 -12.03 4.12 -11.69
N PRO A 35 -12.38 4.68 -12.86
CA PRO A 35 -13.67 5.32 -13.09
C PRO A 35 -14.86 4.36 -12.90
N ASP A 36 -14.66 3.05 -13.10
CA ASP A 36 -15.66 2.00 -12.89
C ASP A 36 -15.68 1.39 -11.48
N ALA A 37 -14.77 1.79 -10.59
CA ALA A 37 -14.75 1.28 -9.23
C ALA A 37 -15.82 1.99 -8.37
N PRO A 38 -16.73 1.25 -7.69
CA PRO A 38 -17.74 1.87 -6.83
C PRO A 38 -17.10 2.58 -5.63
N ALA A 39 -15.93 2.11 -5.20
CA ALA A 39 -15.13 2.79 -4.20
C ALA A 39 -13.64 2.51 -4.39
N CYS A 40 -12.80 3.40 -3.87
CA CYS A 40 -11.35 3.31 -3.96
C CYS A 40 -10.71 3.87 -2.69
N GLN A 41 -9.50 3.41 -2.41
CA GLN A 41 -8.84 3.62 -1.14
C GLN A 41 -7.33 3.60 -1.29
N GLU A 42 -6.66 4.25 -0.34
CA GLU A 42 -5.23 4.11 -0.15
C GLU A 42 -4.83 4.49 1.28
N VAL A 43 -3.60 4.13 1.65
CA VAL A 43 -2.96 4.66 2.85
C VAL A 43 -1.91 5.69 2.43
N ARG A 44 -2.00 6.90 2.99
CA ARG A 44 -1.04 8.00 2.76
C ARG A 44 -0.45 8.47 4.08
N GLY A 45 0.67 9.18 4.00
CA GLY A 45 1.31 9.82 5.14
C GLY A 45 2.72 9.29 5.35
N ALA A 46 3.21 9.39 6.59
CA ALA A 46 4.50 8.88 7.00
C ALA A 46 4.31 7.84 8.13
N PRO A 47 5.30 6.97 8.38
CA PRO A 47 5.26 6.04 9.50
C PRO A 47 4.91 6.76 10.81
N GLY A 48 3.84 6.32 11.48
CA GLY A 48 3.31 6.92 12.70
C GLY A 48 2.25 8.02 12.51
N ASP A 49 2.01 8.51 11.28
CA ASP A 49 0.86 9.34 10.91
C ASP A 49 0.23 8.89 9.59
N PHE A 50 0.27 7.58 9.32
CA PHE A 50 -0.43 7.00 8.19
C PHE A 50 -1.95 7.14 8.38
N ARG A 51 -2.63 7.53 7.31
CA ARG A 51 -4.07 7.79 7.28
C ARG A 51 -4.69 7.04 6.12
N PHE A 52 -5.88 6.50 6.37
CA PHE A 52 -6.62 5.77 5.37
C PHE A 52 -7.58 6.72 4.64
N TRP A 53 -7.36 6.92 3.35
CA TRP A 53 -8.19 7.75 2.49
C TRP A 53 -9.12 6.88 1.67
N PHE A 54 -10.37 7.30 1.54
CA PHE A 54 -11.36 6.59 0.73
C PHE A 54 -12.24 7.55 -0.06
N ARG A 55 -12.74 7.04 -1.19
CA ARG A 55 -13.77 7.68 -2.01
C ARG A 55 -14.79 6.64 -2.41
N ILE A 56 -16.08 6.99 -2.30
CA ILE A 56 -17.21 6.14 -2.66
C ILE A 56 -18.03 6.90 -3.69
N ASN A 57 -18.15 6.37 -4.89
CA ASN A 57 -18.93 6.98 -5.98
C ASN A 57 -20.41 6.59 -5.82
N ASN A 58 -21.33 7.53 -6.06
CA ASN A 58 -22.78 7.32 -5.95
C ASN A 58 -23.22 6.80 -4.56
N ALA A 59 -22.56 7.27 -3.52
CA ALA A 59 -22.78 6.82 -2.15
C ALA A 59 -24.16 7.29 -1.62
N PRO A 60 -24.98 6.40 -1.03
CA PRO A 60 -26.20 6.83 -0.35
C PRO A 60 -25.87 7.64 0.90
N ALA A 61 -26.48 8.83 1.05
CA ALA A 61 -26.34 9.65 2.25
C ALA A 61 -27.62 9.55 3.11
N PRO A 62 -27.54 9.26 4.43
CA PRO A 62 -26.33 9.04 5.23
C PRO A 62 -25.68 7.67 4.99
N ILE A 63 -24.35 7.63 5.04
CA ILE A 63 -23.57 6.41 4.85
C ILE A 63 -23.09 5.84 6.18
N GLY A 64 -23.33 4.54 6.41
CA GLY A 64 -22.72 3.80 7.52
C GLY A 64 -21.35 3.29 7.10
N LEU A 65 -20.31 3.55 7.89
CA LEU A 65 -18.93 3.14 7.60
C LEU A 65 -18.41 2.24 8.72
N THR A 66 -17.69 1.17 8.35
CA THR A 66 -16.97 0.29 9.27
C THR A 66 -15.53 0.17 8.80
N PHE A 67 -14.60 0.12 9.75
CA PHE A 67 -13.17 0.02 9.46
C PHE A 67 -12.53 -1.15 10.20
N THR A 68 -11.57 -1.80 9.55
CA THR A 68 -10.74 -2.84 10.14
C THR A 68 -9.26 -2.53 9.86
N VAL A 69 -8.39 -2.96 10.77
CA VAL A 69 -6.93 -2.96 10.59
C VAL A 69 -6.44 -4.37 10.88
N ASN A 70 -5.77 -4.99 9.92
CA ASN A 70 -5.32 -6.39 9.96
C ASN A 70 -6.47 -7.35 10.35
N GLY A 71 -7.65 -7.14 9.76
CA GLY A 71 -8.87 -7.92 10.02
C GLY A 71 -9.56 -7.67 11.38
N THR A 72 -9.02 -6.78 12.22
CA THR A 72 -9.61 -6.45 13.52
C THR A 72 -10.40 -5.14 13.43
N PRO A 73 -11.61 -5.04 14.01
CA PRO A 73 -12.36 -3.79 14.04
C PRO A 73 -11.55 -2.65 14.64
N ALA A 74 -11.44 -1.56 13.89
CA ALA A 74 -10.65 -0.40 14.28
C ALA A 74 -11.55 0.79 14.61
N SER A 75 -11.32 1.39 15.77
CA SER A 75 -11.94 2.66 16.17
C SER A 75 -10.99 3.82 15.87
N GLY A 76 -11.55 5.02 15.73
CA GLY A 76 -10.81 6.20 15.31
C GLY A 76 -11.73 7.38 15.03
N SER A 77 -11.13 8.44 14.49
CA SER A 77 -11.89 9.55 13.92
C SER A 77 -12.09 9.31 12.43
N VAL A 78 -13.30 9.58 11.95
CA VAL A 78 -13.59 9.67 10.52
C VAL A 78 -14.04 11.09 10.19
N THR A 79 -13.53 11.64 9.11
CA THR A 79 -14.01 12.89 8.53
C THR A 79 -14.47 12.60 7.10
N THR A 80 -15.70 12.99 6.78
CA THR A 80 -16.28 12.80 5.45
C THR A 80 -16.76 14.12 4.87
N GLN A 81 -16.75 14.20 3.55
CA GLN A 81 -17.29 15.32 2.78
C GLN A 81 -17.93 14.80 1.49
N VAL A 82 -18.97 15.49 1.02
CA VAL A 82 -19.62 15.19 -0.25
C VAL A 82 -18.94 16.00 -1.36
N VAL A 83 -18.51 15.34 -2.42
CA VAL A 83 -17.84 15.93 -3.59
C VAL A 83 -18.56 15.47 -4.85
N GLY A 84 -19.46 16.30 -5.36
CA GLY A 84 -20.36 15.92 -6.45
C GLY A 84 -21.29 14.78 -6.01
N GLU A 85 -21.28 13.67 -6.76
CA GLU A 85 -22.02 12.44 -6.42
C GLU A 85 -21.20 11.44 -5.60
N ALA A 86 -19.99 11.82 -5.17
CA ALA A 86 -19.12 10.98 -4.37
C ALA A 86 -19.07 11.45 -2.91
N ILE A 87 -18.78 10.51 -2.00
CA ILE A 87 -18.34 10.81 -0.64
C ILE A 87 -16.85 10.51 -0.56
N GLU A 88 -16.08 11.49 -0.13
CA GLU A 88 -14.67 11.32 0.21
C GLU A 88 -14.51 11.35 1.72
N GLY A 89 -13.55 10.60 2.23
CA GLY A 89 -13.24 10.65 3.64
C GLY A 89 -11.83 10.20 3.99
N GLU A 90 -11.46 10.56 5.22
CA GLU A 90 -10.23 10.18 5.87
C GLU A 90 -10.58 9.48 7.17
N PHE A 91 -10.01 8.30 7.36
CA PHE A 91 -10.05 7.57 8.62
C PHE A 91 -8.68 7.61 9.28
N ARG A 92 -8.68 8.02 10.55
CA ARG A 92 -7.50 8.02 11.42
C ARG A 92 -7.76 7.09 12.61
N PRO A 93 -7.22 5.86 12.58
CA PRO A 93 -7.39 4.93 13.69
C PRO A 93 -6.73 5.44 14.98
N LEU A 94 -7.27 5.04 16.13
CA LEU A 94 -6.71 5.39 17.44
C LEU A 94 -5.30 4.81 17.62
N THR A 95 -5.11 3.56 17.19
CA THR A 95 -3.80 2.95 17.07
C THR A 95 -3.20 3.38 15.73
N PRO A 96 -2.05 4.09 15.72
CA PRO A 96 -1.42 4.53 14.48
C PRO A 96 -1.08 3.33 13.59
N LEU A 97 -1.36 3.46 12.29
CA LEU A 97 -0.94 2.47 11.30
C LEU A 97 0.60 2.49 11.17
N VAL A 98 1.19 1.32 10.98
CA VAL A 98 2.60 1.14 10.65
C VAL A 98 2.76 0.48 9.28
N SER A 99 3.94 0.61 8.67
CA SER A 99 4.23 0.00 7.37
C SER A 99 3.94 -1.50 7.37
N GLY A 100 3.18 -1.96 6.38
CA GLY A 100 2.71 -3.33 6.26
C GLY A 100 1.33 -3.61 6.87
N ASP A 101 0.76 -2.69 7.65
CA ASP A 101 -0.62 -2.83 8.12
C ASP A 101 -1.60 -2.74 6.95
N GLU A 102 -2.59 -3.63 6.93
CA GLU A 102 -3.72 -3.57 6.01
C GLU A 102 -4.88 -2.88 6.69
N ALA A 103 -5.29 -1.72 6.17
CA ALA A 103 -6.49 -1.03 6.59
C ALA A 103 -7.60 -1.27 5.55
N CYS A 104 -8.79 -1.65 6.02
CA CYS A 104 -9.95 -1.84 5.17
C CYS A 104 -11.13 -0.99 5.64
N PHE A 105 -12.01 -0.66 4.71
CA PHE A 105 -13.33 -0.16 5.04
C PHE A 105 -14.43 -0.91 4.30
N SER A 106 -15.61 -0.92 4.89
CA SER A 106 -16.86 -1.32 4.24
C SER A 106 -17.92 -0.27 4.55
N TYR A 107 -18.95 -0.22 3.71
CA TYR A 107 -20.03 0.75 3.86
C TYR A 107 -21.40 0.13 3.60
N ALA A 108 -22.41 0.67 4.27
CA ALA A 108 -23.78 0.20 4.13
C ALA A 108 -24.28 0.37 2.68
N GLY A 109 -24.77 -0.72 2.09
CA GLY A 109 -25.20 -0.76 0.68
C GLY A 109 -24.08 -1.02 -0.33
N GLY A 110 -22.81 -1.02 0.12
CA GLY A 110 -21.66 -1.42 -0.68
C GLY A 110 -21.43 -2.93 -0.70
N SER A 111 -20.68 -3.40 -1.70
CA SER A 111 -20.26 -4.80 -1.79
C SER A 111 -18.81 -4.98 -1.33
N GLY A 112 -18.61 -5.81 -0.31
CA GLY A 112 -17.28 -6.26 0.13
C GLY A 112 -16.50 -5.23 0.96
N GLU A 113 -15.27 -5.62 1.31
CA GLU A 113 -14.29 -4.77 1.96
C GLU A 113 -13.33 -4.18 0.93
N HIS A 114 -12.91 -2.94 1.18
CA HIS A 114 -12.01 -2.17 0.35
C HIS A 114 -10.74 -1.89 1.15
N CYS A 115 -9.66 -2.59 0.82
CA CYS A 115 -8.42 -2.60 1.61
C CYS A 115 -7.25 -1.87 0.93
N ALA A 116 -6.36 -1.28 1.72
CA ALA A 116 -5.06 -0.78 1.29
C ALA A 116 -4.00 -1.05 2.36
N VAL A 117 -2.77 -1.28 1.90
CA VAL A 117 -1.62 -1.56 2.77
C VAL A 117 -0.82 -0.28 2.99
N ALA A 118 -0.44 -0.01 4.24
CA ALA A 118 0.45 1.07 4.60
C ALA A 118 1.85 0.84 3.99
N PRO A 119 2.41 1.84 3.27
CA PRO A 119 3.68 1.68 2.56
C PRO A 119 4.90 1.59 3.50
#